data_AF-A0A926N865-F1
#
_entry.id   AF-A0A926N865-F1
#
_cell.length_a   1.000
_cell.length_b   1.000
_cell.length_c   1.000
_cell.angle_alpha   90.00
_cell.angle_beta   90.00
_cell.angle_gamma   90.00
#
_symmetry.space_group_name_H-M   'P 1'
#
loop_
_entity.id
_entity.type
_entity.pdbx_description
1 polymer ?
#
loop_
_entity_poly.entity_id
_entity_poly.type
_entity_poly.pdbx_seq_one_letter_code
_entity_poly.pdbx_strand_id
1 'polypeptide(L)' 'MTKLNWRKSEVISFIEDCLSENTATEEMEEVYYNLKWNGKVNRKSAEWKSVIREMKRLHNEGC' A
#
# COMPACT_ATOMS: atom_id res chain seq x y z
N MET A 1 -4.81 -10.40 18.79
CA MET A 1 -4.24 -9.71 17.61
C MET A 1 -5.37 -9.24 16.72
N THR A 2 -5.66 -7.94 16.73
CA THR A 2 -6.63 -7.30 15.85
C THR A 2 -6.13 -7.43 14.41
N LYS A 3 -6.92 -8.01 13.50
CA LYS A 3 -6.54 -8.04 12.08
C LYS A 3 -6.72 -6.63 11.52
N LEU A 4 -5.60 -5.95 11.25
CA LEU A 4 -5.61 -4.70 10.49
C LEU A 4 -6.19 -4.99 9.10
N ASN A 5 -7.38 -4.45 8.83
CA ASN A 5 -8.05 -4.52 7.54
C ASN A 5 -7.97 -3.14 6.88
N TRP A 6 -6.89 -2.91 6.14
CA TRP A 6 -6.71 -1.67 5.38
C TRP A 6 -7.74 -1.56 4.25
N ARG A 7 -8.43 -0.42 4.19
CA ARG A 7 -9.31 -0.06 3.08
C ARG A 7 -8.47 0.28 1.86
N LYS A 8 -9.06 0.10 0.67
CA LYS A 8 -8.39 0.47 -0.59
C LYS A 8 -7.95 1.94 -0.61
N SER A 9 -8.79 2.83 -0.08
CA SER A 9 -8.48 4.26 0.01
C SER A 9 -7.25 4.53 0.88
N GLU A 10 -7.11 3.84 2.01
CA GLU A 10 -5.95 3.99 2.91
C GLU A 10 -4.65 3.54 2.24
N VAL A 11 -4.72 2.45 1.46
CA VAL A 11 -3.57 1.97 0.69
C VAL A 11 -3.20 2.95 -0.43
N ILE A 12 -4.19 3.53 -1.12
CA ILE A 12 -3.95 4.55 -2.15
C ILE A 12 -3.29 5.78 -1.53
N SER A 13 -3.84 6.33 -0.45
CA SER A 13 -3.29 7.51 0.21
C SER A 13 -1.85 7.28 0.68
N PHE A 14 -1.57 6.11 1.27
CA PHE A 14 -0.20 5.75 1.66
C PHE A 14 0.77 5.77 0.48
N ILE A 15 0.38 5.19 -0.67
CA ILE A 15 1.26 5.18 -1.84
C ILE A 15 1.38 6.59 -2.44
N GLU A 16 0.31 7.39 -2.44
CA GLU A 16 0.35 8.79 -2.88
C GLU A 16 1.33 9.63 -2.04
N ASP A 17 1.35 9.41 -0.72
CA ASP A 17 2.32 10.04 0.18
C ASP A 17 3.75 9.64 -0.20
N CYS A 18 4.02 8.33 -0.36
CA CYS A 18 5.34 7.84 -0.80
C CYS A 18 5.75 8.39 -2.18
N LEU A 19 4.81 8.54 -3.12
CA LEU A 19 5.07 9.12 -4.44
C LEU A 19 5.42 10.61 -4.32
N SER A 20 4.72 11.34 -3.46
CA SER A 20 4.99 12.76 -3.23
C SER A 20 6.36 13.01 -2.59
N GLU A 21 6.81 12.08 -1.76
CA GLU A 21 8.14 12.10 -1.12
C GLU A 21 9.24 11.50 -2.00
N ASN A 22 8.89 10.97 -3.18
CA ASN A 22 9.81 10.26 -4.08
C ASN A 22 10.49 9.05 -3.40
N THR A 23 9.79 8.40 -2.47
CA THR A 23 10.20 7.21 -1.71
C THR A 23 9.44 5.94 -2.15
N ALA A 24 8.47 6.08 -3.04
CA ALA A 24 7.72 4.96 -3.59
C ALA A 24 8.63 4.00 -4.36
N THR A 25 8.43 2.71 -4.16
CA THR A 25 9.09 1.65 -4.94
C THR A 25 8.27 1.32 -6.18
N GLU A 26 8.90 0.66 -7.17
CA GLU A 26 8.21 0.16 -8.36
C GLU A 26 7.00 -0.74 -7.99
N GLU A 27 7.12 -1.55 -6.94
CA GLU A 27 6.01 -2.39 -6.45
C GLU A 27 4.83 -1.55 -5.93
N MET A 28 5.10 -0.42 -5.26
CA MET A 28 4.06 0.50 -4.79
C MET A 28 3.37 1.17 -5.97
N GLU A 29 4.13 1.61 -6.97
CA GLU A 29 3.60 2.21 -8.21
C GLU A 29 2.68 1.25 -8.95
N GLU A 30 3.06 -0.02 -9.10
CA GLU A 30 2.24 -1.04 -9.75
C GLU A 30 0.92 -1.29 -8.99
N VAL A 31 0.99 -1.36 -7.65
CA VAL A 31 -0.20 -1.51 -6.80
C VAL A 31 -1.11 -0.29 -6.93
N TYR A 32 -0.54 0.92 -6.94
CA TYR A 32 -1.28 2.16 -7.11
C TYR A 32 -1.96 2.25 -8.47
N TYR A 33 -1.25 1.90 -9.55
CA TYR A 33 -1.82 1.89 -10.90
C TYR A 33 -3.02 0.93 -10.99
N ASN A 34 -2.87 -0.27 -10.45
CA ASN A 34 -3.93 -1.27 -10.41
C ASN A 34 -5.14 -0.83 -9.56
N LEU A 35 -4.89 -0.18 -8.42
CA LEU A 35 -5.95 0.33 -7.55
C LEU A 35 -6.69 1.53 -8.15
N LYS A 36 -5.96 2.49 -8.72
CA LYS A 36 -6.50 3.78 -9.18
C LYS A 36 -7.14 3.70 -10.56
N TRP A 37 -6.53 2.96 -11.49
CA TRP A 37 -6.99 2.88 -12.88
C TRP A 37 -7.80 1.61 -13.19
N ASN A 38 -7.37 0.46 -12.66
CA ASN A 38 -8.07 -0.81 -12.93
C ASN A 38 -9.18 -1.12 -11.89
N GLY A 39 -9.18 -0.43 -10.73
CA GLY A 39 -10.10 -0.67 -9.62
C GLY A 39 -9.97 -2.07 -8.97
N LYS A 40 -9.05 -2.88 -9.47
CA LYS A 40 -8.82 -4.29 -9.12
C LYS A 40 -7.44 -4.41 -8.51
N VAL A 41 -7.34 -5.21 -7.46
CA VAL A 41 -6.05 -5.53 -6.85
C VAL A 41 -6.03 -6.99 -6.43
N ASN A 42 -4.95 -7.68 -6.79
CA ASN A 42 -4.75 -9.05 -6.36
C ASN A 42 -4.11 -9.04 -4.96
N ARG A 43 -4.93 -9.25 -3.93
CA ARG A 43 -4.44 -9.30 -2.53
C ARG A 43 -3.46 -10.45 -2.24
N LYS A 44 -3.34 -11.43 -3.14
CA LYS A 44 -2.40 -12.54 -3.01
C LYS A 44 -1.04 -12.27 -3.66
N SER A 45 -0.95 -11.21 -4.47
CA SER A 45 0.26 -10.77 -5.17
C SER A 45 1.39 -10.42 -4.19
N ALA A 46 2.63 -10.47 -4.67
CA ALA A 46 3.80 -10.21 -3.84
C ALA A 46 3.90 -8.72 -3.49
N GLU A 47 3.64 -7.89 -4.49
CA GLU A 47 3.60 -6.44 -4.50
C GLU A 47 2.60 -5.95 -3.45
N TRP A 48 1.36 -6.46 -3.47
CA TRP A 48 0.37 -6.11 -2.44
C TRP A 48 0.84 -6.49 -1.03
N LYS A 49 1.44 -7.67 -0.85
CA LYS A 49 1.94 -8.09 0.46
C LYS A 49 3.10 -7.22 0.93
N SER A 50 3.94 -6.77 0.00
CA SER A 50 5.05 -5.85 0.24
C SER A 50 4.53 -4.51 0.76
N VAL A 51 3.61 -3.87 0.03
CA VAL A 51 2.97 -2.61 0.44
C VAL A 51 2.31 -2.73 1.81
N ILE A 52 1.52 -3.78 2.04
CA ILE A 52 0.84 -3.99 3.32
C ILE A 52 1.83 -4.26 4.47
N ARG A 53 2.96 -4.91 4.20
CA ARG A 53 4.01 -5.11 5.21
C ARG A 53 4.60 -3.77 5.61
N GLU A 54 4.86 -2.90 4.64
CA GLU A 54 5.42 -1.58 4.90
C GLU A 54 4.45 -0.67 5.65
N MET A 55 3.18 -0.64 5.25
CA MET A 55 2.13 0.06 6.00
C MET A 55 2.05 -0.43 7.45
N LYS A 56 2.15 -1.75 7.68
CA LYS A 56 2.16 -2.32 9.05
C LYS A 56 3.42 -1.95 9.81
N ARG A 57 4.57 -1.92 9.16
CA ARG A 57 5.85 -1.53 9.76
C ARG A 57 5.75 -0.09 10.27
N LEU A 58 5.34 0.84 9.42
CA LEU A 58 5.17 2.25 9.77
C LEU A 58 4.06 2.48 10.80
N HIS A 59 2.96 1.72 10.74
CA HIS A 59 1.91 1.80 11.77
C HIS A 59 2.38 1.30 13.15
N ASN A 60 3.25 0.28 13.19
CA ASN A 60 3.80 -0.24 14.45
C ASN A 60 5.02 0.58 14.95
N GLU A 61 5.77 1.21 14.05
CA GLU A 61 6.87 2.13 14.37
C GLU A 61 6.35 3.53 14.73
N GLY A 62 5.10 3.84 14.40
CA GLY A 62 4.42 5.11 14.63
C GLY A 62 3.30 5.05 15.67
N CYS A 63 3.69 4.79 16.93
CA CYS A 63 3.24 5.55 18.10
C CYS A 63 4.27 5.44 19.23
#